data_AF-A0AB74VQ39-F1
#
_entry.id   AF-A0AB74VQ39-F1
#
_cell.length_a   1.000
_cell.length_b   1.000
_cell.length_c   1.000
_cell.angle_alpha   90.00
_cell.angle_beta   90.00
_cell.angle_gamma   90.00
#
_symmetry.space_group_name_H-M   'P 1'
#
loop_
_entity.id
_entity.type
_entity.pdbx_description
1 polymer ?
#
loop_
_entity_poly.entity_id
_entity_poly.type
_entity_poly.pdbx_seq_one_letter_code
_entity_poly.pdbx_strand_id
1 'polypeptide(L)'
;MLTTTNYGLKKPEGTDVVNIDDFNGNADIIDTKLKEINSALPLKAPLDSPGLTGAPTAPTQTPGDNSTKIANTAFVTIAIANKTSVSGNAGTATKLQTPRNIALAGDVTGSANFDGSGNISITTTVADDSHNHIIANVDGLQSALDVIDTHLSDLANKKIDKSSIVNNLTATIAGFVLDATQGKVLQDEISTLQNYNYLTTSIQNTAIDVATGTTVQVKFDSATNSFVDISNSTGNITFKQTGIYLILAKMSVWNMLAGNVVTFNFGEDGSTRHILATPIDFASLYSKLDIQKLYNITTAGTTTSIWTSNNSSATKSVHLSTITIIKLK
;
A
#
# COMPACT_ATOMS: atom_id res chain seq x y z
N MET A 1 53.65 109.17 86.73
CA MET A 1 54.03 107.80 86.37
C MET A 1 52.99 107.11 85.47
N LEU A 2 53.37 106.80 84.24
CA LEU A 2 52.56 106.04 83.27
C LEU A 2 52.66 104.53 83.50
N THR A 3 51.75 103.74 82.93
CA THR A 3 51.80 102.26 82.96
C THR A 3 51.74 101.64 81.57
N THR A 4 52.28 100.43 81.37
CA THR A 4 52.10 99.68 80.12
C THR A 4 50.68 99.13 79.99
N THR A 5 50.13 99.13 78.77
CA THR A 5 48.77 98.65 78.48
C THR A 5 48.50 97.20 78.86
N ASN A 6 49.45 96.29 78.60
CA ASN A 6 49.17 94.83 78.71
C ASN A 6 49.25 94.30 80.15
N TYR A 7 50.20 94.80 80.94
CA TYR A 7 50.55 94.25 82.26
C TYR A 7 50.64 95.31 83.36
N GLY A 8 50.25 96.56 83.11
CA GLY A 8 50.25 97.62 84.12
C GLY A 8 51.63 98.06 84.62
N LEU A 9 52.74 97.60 84.00
CA LEU A 9 54.09 97.90 84.44
C LEU A 9 54.34 99.40 84.49
N LYS A 10 54.74 99.89 85.66
CA LYS A 10 55.03 101.27 85.99
C LYS A 10 56.24 101.77 85.20
N LYS A 11 56.11 102.95 84.57
CA LYS A 11 57.15 103.59 83.77
C LYS A 11 57.42 105.00 84.31
N PRO A 12 58.67 105.33 84.69
CA PRO A 12 59.02 106.70 85.05
C PRO A 12 58.86 107.63 83.84
N GLU A 13 58.32 108.82 84.09
CA GLU A 13 58.26 109.90 83.10
C GLU A 13 59.58 110.71 83.11
N GLY A 14 59.79 111.59 82.12
CA GLY A 14 61.11 112.20 81.87
C GLY A 14 61.69 113.08 83.00
N THR A 15 60.88 113.41 84.01
CA THR A 15 61.28 114.14 85.23
C THR A 15 61.04 113.34 86.52
N ASP A 16 60.53 112.10 86.44
CA ASP A 16 60.25 111.27 87.61
C ASP A 16 61.56 110.74 88.21
N VAL A 17 61.69 110.85 89.54
CA VAL A 17 62.76 110.13 90.26
C VAL A 17 62.43 108.64 90.25
N VAL A 18 63.39 107.84 89.83
CA VAL A 18 63.25 106.39 89.72
C VAL A 18 63.12 105.75 91.12
N ASN A 19 61.97 105.11 91.37
CA ASN A 19 61.64 104.49 92.66
C ASN A 19 61.85 102.97 92.64
N ILE A 20 62.49 102.44 93.69
CA ILE A 20 62.79 101.02 93.85
C ILE A 20 61.50 100.19 94.04
N ASP A 21 60.50 100.70 94.74
CA ASP A 21 59.23 99.99 94.95
C ASP A 21 58.47 99.76 93.63
N ASP A 22 58.64 100.66 92.67
CA ASP A 22 58.01 100.55 91.35
C ASP A 22 58.74 99.53 90.47
N PHE A 23 60.07 99.39 90.62
CA PHE A 23 60.81 98.29 90.01
C PHE A 23 60.50 96.94 90.63
N ASN A 24 60.43 96.85 91.97
CA ASN A 24 60.10 95.61 92.67
C ASN A 24 58.69 95.15 92.28
N GLY A 25 57.69 96.05 92.32
CA GLY A 25 56.34 95.74 91.87
C GLY A 25 56.27 95.34 90.39
N ASN A 26 57.08 95.95 89.51
CA ASN A 26 57.18 95.49 88.12
C ASN A 26 57.80 94.09 88.00
N ALA A 27 58.83 93.77 88.81
CA ALA A 27 59.47 92.46 88.82
C ALA A 27 58.50 91.36 89.28
N ASP A 28 57.73 91.61 90.35
CA ASP A 28 56.70 90.69 90.85
C ASP A 28 55.61 90.41 89.80
N ILE A 29 55.17 91.46 89.07
CA ILE A 29 54.21 91.32 87.96
C ILE A 29 54.82 90.49 86.83
N ILE A 30 56.07 90.76 86.44
CA ILE A 30 56.76 90.04 85.37
C ILE A 30 56.94 88.56 85.72
N ASP A 31 57.40 88.24 86.93
CA ASP A 31 57.57 86.85 87.40
C ASP A 31 56.22 86.10 87.41
N THR A 32 55.18 86.72 87.96
CA THR A 32 53.82 86.17 87.96
C THR A 32 53.33 85.85 86.54
N LYS A 33 53.50 86.78 85.59
CA LYS A 33 53.06 86.57 84.20
C LYS A 33 53.94 85.59 83.43
N LEU A 34 55.24 85.53 83.71
CA LEU A 34 56.13 84.51 83.17
C LEU A 34 55.73 83.10 83.66
N LYS A 35 55.38 82.96 84.94
CA LYS A 35 54.87 81.72 85.53
C LYS A 35 53.52 81.29 84.94
N GLU A 36 52.60 82.21 84.71
CA GLU A 36 51.33 81.94 84.01
C GLU A 36 51.59 81.37 82.60
N ILE A 37 52.46 82.01 81.81
CA ILE A 37 52.82 81.58 80.46
C ILE A 37 53.49 80.20 80.47
N ASN A 38 54.47 79.99 81.35
CA ASN A 38 55.19 78.73 81.48
C ASN A 38 54.28 77.57 81.95
N SER A 39 53.21 77.87 82.69
CA SER A 39 52.20 76.88 83.09
C SER A 39 51.20 76.57 81.97
N ALA A 40 50.90 77.53 81.11
CA ALA A 40 49.93 77.38 80.02
C ALA A 40 50.54 76.76 78.74
N LEU A 41 51.84 76.94 78.49
CA LEU A 41 52.50 76.43 77.29
C LEU A 41 52.46 74.88 77.18
N PRO A 42 52.72 74.09 78.24
CA PRO A 42 52.61 72.61 78.19
C PRO A 42 51.18 72.08 77.99
N LEU A 43 50.15 72.93 78.12
CA LEU A 43 48.74 72.56 77.91
C LEU A 43 48.31 72.71 76.44
N LYS A 44 49.17 73.26 75.57
CA LYS A 44 48.92 73.35 74.13
C LYS A 44 49.38 72.06 73.44
N ALA A 45 48.66 71.68 72.38
CA ALA A 45 49.06 70.54 71.56
C ALA A 45 50.36 70.86 70.77
N PRO A 46 51.24 69.87 70.52
CA PRO A 46 52.41 70.02 69.65
C PRO A 46 52.04 70.52 68.24
N LEU A 47 52.95 71.23 67.58
CA LEU A 47 52.75 71.63 66.17
C LEU A 47 52.88 70.42 65.23
N ASP A 48 53.93 69.63 65.42
CA ASP A 48 54.18 68.42 64.66
C ASP A 48 53.48 67.24 65.32
N SER A 49 52.59 66.57 64.57
CA SER A 49 51.83 65.39 64.99
C SER A 49 51.19 65.51 66.39
N PRO A 50 50.33 66.53 66.65
CA PRO A 50 49.62 66.67 67.92
C PRO A 50 48.85 65.40 68.30
N GLY A 51 49.17 64.83 69.46
CA GLY A 51 48.37 63.78 70.08
C GLY A 51 47.02 64.34 70.53
N LEU A 52 45.94 63.92 69.89
CA LEU A 52 44.58 64.26 70.31
C LEU A 52 44.17 63.38 71.50
N THR A 53 43.65 63.99 72.55
CA THR A 53 43.16 63.31 73.76
C THR A 53 41.73 63.75 74.09
N GLY A 54 41.01 62.96 74.90
CA GLY A 54 39.60 63.20 75.19
C GLY A 54 38.70 62.92 73.99
N ALA A 55 37.68 63.77 73.80
CA ALA A 55 36.71 63.68 72.70
C ALA A 55 36.87 64.88 71.75
N PRO A 56 37.86 64.89 70.84
CA PRO A 56 38.10 66.00 69.92
C PRO A 56 36.94 66.19 68.95
N THR A 57 36.49 67.43 68.77
CA THR A 57 35.42 67.82 67.84
C THR A 57 35.98 68.54 66.62
N ALA A 58 35.53 68.14 65.43
CA ALA A 58 35.77 68.88 64.18
C ALA A 58 34.42 69.20 63.50
N PRO A 59 34.30 70.31 62.75
CA PRO A 59 33.10 70.63 61.99
C PRO A 59 32.67 69.50 61.05
N THR A 60 31.36 69.28 60.91
CA THR A 60 30.83 68.31 59.93
C THR A 60 30.89 68.94 58.54
N GLN A 61 31.74 68.39 57.67
CA GLN A 61 31.83 68.83 56.28
C GLN A 61 30.59 68.43 55.47
N THR A 62 30.33 69.17 54.39
CA THR A 62 29.28 68.83 53.41
C THR A 62 29.59 67.49 52.72
N PRO A 63 28.59 66.65 52.42
CA PRO A 63 28.81 65.39 51.71
C PRO A 63 29.59 65.59 50.40
N GLY A 64 30.60 64.75 50.17
CA GLY A 64 31.45 64.82 48.97
C GLY A 64 32.65 65.78 49.06
N ASP A 65 32.88 66.48 50.19
CA ASP A 65 34.14 67.20 50.43
C ASP A 65 35.33 66.22 50.35
N ASN A 66 36.28 66.50 49.47
CA ASN A 66 37.47 65.70 49.19
C ASN A 66 38.79 66.42 49.56
N SER A 67 38.70 67.50 50.33
CA SER A 67 39.87 68.26 50.80
C SER A 67 40.61 67.57 51.95
N THR A 68 41.78 68.10 52.30
CA THR A 68 42.66 67.58 53.37
C THR A 68 42.19 67.88 54.81
N LYS A 69 40.92 68.27 55.01
CA LYS A 69 40.35 68.53 56.34
C LYS A 69 40.11 67.21 57.10
N ILE A 70 40.07 67.29 58.43
CA ILE A 70 39.75 66.13 59.28
C ILE A 70 38.28 65.73 59.06
N ALA A 71 38.06 64.48 58.67
CA ALA A 71 36.74 63.88 58.60
C ALA A 71 36.25 63.51 60.01
N ASN A 72 35.07 64.00 60.40
CA ASN A 72 34.43 63.59 61.66
C ASN A 72 33.50 62.36 61.45
N THR A 73 33.07 61.75 62.55
CA THR A 73 32.24 60.53 62.52
C THR A 73 30.88 60.73 61.85
N ALA A 74 30.29 61.92 61.95
CA ALA A 74 29.04 62.26 61.28
C ALA A 74 29.21 62.28 59.75
N PHE A 75 30.27 62.93 59.25
CA PHE A 75 30.62 62.93 57.83
C PHE A 75 30.86 61.51 57.30
N VAL A 76 31.63 60.69 58.02
CA VAL A 76 31.91 59.29 57.63
C VAL A 76 30.61 58.46 57.59
N THR A 77 29.73 58.62 58.58
CA THR A 77 28.43 57.92 58.61
C THR A 77 27.57 58.28 57.40
N ILE A 78 27.48 59.58 57.06
CA ILE A 78 26.74 60.08 55.90
C ILE A 78 27.37 59.58 54.59
N ALA A 79 28.71 59.60 54.48
CA ALA A 79 29.43 59.15 53.29
C ALA A 79 29.24 57.65 53.03
N ILE A 80 29.19 56.83 54.08
CA ILE A 80 28.89 55.39 53.99
C ILE A 80 27.41 55.18 53.61
N ALA A 81 26.47 55.86 54.27
CA ALA A 81 25.04 55.74 53.99
C ALA A 81 24.66 56.16 52.56
N ASN A 82 25.32 57.20 52.03
CA ASN A 82 25.12 57.69 50.66
C ASN A 82 25.80 56.82 49.58
N LYS A 83 26.49 55.72 49.95
CA LYS A 83 27.14 54.83 48.99
C LYS A 83 26.11 53.90 48.34
N THR A 84 25.39 54.42 47.35
CA THR A 84 24.32 53.73 46.63
C THR A 84 24.79 52.69 45.60
N SER A 85 26.07 52.71 45.21
CA SER A 85 26.61 51.84 44.16
C SER A 85 27.85 51.06 44.61
N VAL A 86 27.89 49.78 44.25
CA VAL A 86 29.07 48.91 44.37
C VAL A 86 29.71 48.80 42.98
N SER A 87 30.96 49.23 42.83
CA SER A 87 31.68 49.27 41.53
C SER A 87 32.28 47.91 41.13
N GLY A 88 31.64 46.81 41.51
CA GLY A 88 32.13 45.45 41.34
C GLY A 88 31.18 44.43 41.97
N ASN A 89 31.58 43.16 42.01
CA ASN A 89 30.76 42.08 42.54
C ASN A 89 30.44 42.31 44.03
N ALA A 90 29.16 42.24 44.39
CA ALA A 90 28.76 42.16 45.79
C ALA A 90 29.24 40.83 46.38
N GLY A 91 30.03 40.86 47.46
CA GLY A 91 30.63 39.66 48.06
C GLY A 91 29.59 38.59 48.44
N THR A 92 28.40 39.01 48.84
CA THR A 92 27.19 38.17 48.93
C THR A 92 25.97 39.01 48.60
N ALA A 93 25.23 38.68 47.52
CA ALA A 93 23.90 39.19 47.28
C ALA A 93 22.88 38.07 47.57
N THR A 94 22.18 38.15 48.70
CA THR A 94 21.27 37.08 49.15
C THR A 94 20.01 36.98 48.30
N LYS A 95 19.56 38.10 47.70
CA LYS A 95 18.53 38.16 46.67
C LYS A 95 18.50 39.53 45.98
N LEU A 96 17.83 39.59 44.82
CA LEU A 96 17.42 40.84 44.18
C LEU A 96 16.36 41.55 45.02
N GLN A 97 16.47 42.87 45.19
CA GLN A 97 15.46 43.68 45.88
C GLN A 97 14.11 43.65 45.13
N THR A 98 14.16 43.67 43.80
CA THR A 98 13.00 43.55 42.92
C THR A 98 13.14 42.25 42.13
N PRO A 99 12.32 41.22 42.38
CA PRO A 99 12.29 40.01 41.57
C PRO A 99 12.07 40.33 40.09
N ARG A 100 12.70 39.56 39.21
CA ARG A 100 12.55 39.71 37.75
C ARG A 100 11.72 38.55 37.22
N ASN A 101 10.66 38.86 36.47
CA ASN A 101 9.99 37.84 35.67
C ASN A 101 10.93 37.44 34.53
N ILE A 102 11.34 36.18 34.51
CA ILE A 102 12.12 35.57 33.44
C ILE A 102 11.11 34.89 32.52
N ALA A 103 10.97 35.43 31.30
CA ALA A 103 10.01 34.95 30.32
C ALA A 103 10.72 34.25 29.14
N LEU A 104 10.15 33.13 28.71
CA LEU A 104 10.44 32.42 27.48
C LEU A 104 9.32 32.75 26.47
N ALA A 105 9.69 32.97 25.22
CA ALA A 105 8.79 33.39 24.15
C ALA A 105 9.21 32.76 22.81
N GLY A 106 8.25 32.70 21.87
CA GLY A 106 8.33 31.87 20.68
C GLY A 106 7.51 30.60 20.87
N ASP A 107 7.88 29.54 20.15
CA ASP A 107 7.18 28.24 20.11
C ASP A 107 7.05 27.60 21.49
N VAL A 108 8.06 27.82 22.35
CA VAL A 108 8.05 27.49 23.77
C VAL A 108 7.82 28.76 24.58
N THR A 109 6.71 28.79 25.33
CA THR A 109 6.35 29.90 26.21
C THR A 109 6.41 29.47 27.67
N GLY A 110 6.65 30.42 28.57
CA GLY A 110 6.63 30.17 30.02
C GLY A 110 7.25 31.33 30.78
N SER A 111 6.92 31.51 32.05
CA SER A 111 7.65 32.47 32.88
C SER A 111 7.66 32.09 34.36
N ALA A 112 8.67 32.57 35.08
CA ALA A 112 8.72 32.54 36.54
C ALA A 112 9.47 33.75 37.08
N ASN A 113 9.19 34.12 38.33
CA ASN A 113 9.89 35.22 38.99
C ASN A 113 11.16 34.70 39.66
N PHE A 114 12.30 35.31 39.34
CA PHE A 114 13.60 35.03 39.96
C PHE A 114 14.03 36.19 40.84
N ASP A 115 14.40 35.91 42.09
CA ASP A 115 15.11 36.85 42.97
C ASP A 115 16.45 36.30 43.48
N GLY A 116 16.82 35.05 43.16
CA GLY A 116 18.07 34.44 43.64
C GLY A 116 18.03 33.91 45.08
N SER A 117 16.88 33.95 45.77
CA SER A 117 16.72 33.30 47.08
C SER A 117 16.78 31.77 47.01
N GLY A 118 16.62 31.19 45.82
CA GLY A 118 16.76 29.77 45.53
C GLY A 118 16.65 29.48 44.04
N ASN A 119 16.73 28.20 43.67
CA ASN A 119 16.48 27.75 42.30
C ASN A 119 14.99 27.91 41.95
N ILE A 120 14.71 28.22 40.69
CA ILE A 120 13.35 28.28 40.14
C ILE A 120 13.18 27.26 39.02
N SER A 121 11.95 26.80 38.83
CA SER A 121 11.52 26.07 37.63
C SER A 121 10.61 26.98 36.81
N ILE A 122 10.86 27.09 35.50
CA ILE A 122 9.91 27.70 34.57
C ILE A 122 9.08 26.56 33.99
N THR A 123 7.80 26.51 34.33
CA THR A 123 6.85 25.63 33.64
C THR A 123 6.66 26.17 32.22
N THR A 124 6.90 25.32 31.22
CA THR A 124 6.81 25.68 29.80
C THR A 124 5.63 25.04 29.12
N THR A 125 4.99 25.79 28.23
CA THR A 125 3.98 25.32 27.29
C THR A 125 4.56 25.42 25.88
N VAL A 126 4.59 24.30 25.15
CA VAL A 126 4.73 24.31 23.69
C VAL A 126 3.33 24.52 23.13
N ALA A 127 3.13 25.53 22.28
CA ALA A 127 1.82 25.74 21.66
C ALA A 127 1.55 24.66 20.60
N ASP A 128 0.29 24.26 20.49
CA ASP A 128 -0.15 23.33 19.44
C ASP A 128 0.04 23.98 18.06
N ASP A 129 0.51 23.19 17.08
CA ASP A 129 0.91 23.66 15.73
C ASP A 129 1.88 24.88 15.73
N SER A 130 2.72 25.01 16.77
CA SER A 130 3.64 26.16 16.93
C SER A 130 4.77 26.21 15.90
N HIS A 131 5.09 25.10 15.25
CA HIS A 131 6.15 24.99 14.25
C HIS A 131 5.85 23.86 13.27
N ASN A 132 6.35 24.00 12.04
CA ASN A 132 6.10 23.04 10.96
C ASN A 132 7.18 21.96 10.92
N HIS A 133 6.77 20.71 10.70
CA HIS A 133 7.67 19.63 10.29
C HIS A 133 7.65 19.48 8.75
N ILE A 134 8.81 19.59 8.10
CA ILE A 134 8.99 19.04 6.74
C ILE A 134 9.46 17.58 6.82
N ILE A 135 9.35 16.82 5.72
CA ILE A 135 9.73 15.39 5.70
C ILE A 135 11.18 15.18 6.20
N ALA A 136 12.09 16.09 5.89
CA ALA A 136 13.48 16.05 6.34
C ALA A 136 13.68 16.28 7.86
N ASN A 137 12.66 16.69 8.62
CA ASN A 137 12.68 16.75 10.09
C ASN A 137 12.30 15.42 10.76
N VAL A 138 11.72 14.48 10.01
CA VAL A 138 11.17 13.23 10.56
C VAL A 138 12.01 12.04 10.10
N ASP A 139 12.92 11.60 10.97
CA ASP A 139 13.83 10.49 10.70
C ASP A 139 13.09 9.24 10.19
N GLY A 140 13.53 8.71 9.05
CA GLY A 140 12.96 7.52 8.43
C GLY A 140 11.64 7.71 7.68
N LEU A 141 10.98 8.86 7.75
CA LEU A 141 9.70 9.09 7.03
C LEU A 141 9.89 9.01 5.51
N GLN A 142 10.96 9.60 4.96
CA GLN A 142 11.28 9.50 3.54
C GLN A 142 11.41 8.03 3.12
N SER A 143 12.20 7.24 3.85
CA SER A 143 12.41 5.82 3.56
C SER A 143 11.11 4.99 3.65
N ALA A 144 10.20 5.33 4.57
CA ALA A 144 8.89 4.70 4.65
C ALA A 144 8.00 5.04 3.43
N LEU A 145 8.06 6.29 2.95
CA LEU A 145 7.35 6.73 1.74
C LEU A 145 7.93 6.06 0.48
N ASP A 146 9.26 5.97 0.36
CA ASP A 146 9.95 5.31 -0.77
C ASP A 146 9.58 3.81 -0.87
N VAL A 147 9.44 3.13 0.28
CA VAL A 147 8.98 1.74 0.35
C VAL A 147 7.51 1.60 -0.07
N ILE A 148 6.65 2.56 0.28
CA ILE A 148 5.24 2.57 -0.16
C ILE A 148 5.14 2.78 -1.68
N ASP A 149 5.90 3.72 -2.24
CA ASP A 149 5.95 3.97 -3.69
C ASP A 149 6.43 2.74 -4.48
N THR A 150 7.43 2.04 -3.94
CA THR A 150 7.89 0.74 -4.46
C THR A 150 6.77 -0.30 -4.43
N HIS A 151 6.07 -0.48 -3.29
CA HIS A 151 4.97 -1.44 -3.18
C HIS A 151 3.77 -1.13 -4.10
N LEU A 152 3.47 0.16 -4.34
CA LEU A 152 2.42 0.57 -5.27
C LEU A 152 2.80 0.23 -6.72
N SER A 153 4.07 0.45 -7.09
CA SER A 153 4.64 0.05 -8.38
C SER A 153 4.59 -1.47 -8.56
N ASP A 154 4.99 -2.23 -7.54
CA ASP A 154 4.88 -3.69 -7.54
C ASP A 154 3.43 -4.16 -7.70
N LEU A 155 2.48 -3.56 -6.98
CA LEU A 155 1.07 -3.94 -7.07
C LEU A 155 0.47 -3.66 -8.46
N ALA A 156 0.89 -2.59 -9.12
CA ALA A 156 0.53 -2.29 -10.51
C ALA A 156 1.08 -3.35 -11.49
N ASN A 157 2.28 -3.86 -11.23
CA ASN A 157 2.97 -4.84 -12.09
C ASN A 157 2.58 -6.31 -11.79
N LYS A 158 2.12 -6.63 -10.57
CA LYS A 158 1.93 -8.01 -10.06
C LYS A 158 0.66 -8.71 -10.54
N LYS A 159 -0.28 -8.01 -11.18
CA LYS A 159 -1.54 -8.59 -11.69
C LYS A 159 -1.46 -9.07 -13.15
N ILE A 160 -0.31 -9.67 -13.50
CA ILE A 160 0.13 -10.01 -14.86
C ILE A 160 0.60 -8.75 -15.61
N ASP A 161 1.89 -8.75 -16.00
CA ASP A 161 2.42 -7.71 -16.88
C ASP A 161 1.64 -7.74 -18.21
N LYS A 162 1.16 -6.59 -18.68
CA LYS A 162 0.46 -6.49 -19.97
C LYS A 162 1.31 -6.99 -21.14
N SER A 163 2.64 -6.94 -21.04
CA SER A 163 3.53 -7.53 -22.04
C SER A 163 3.42 -9.06 -22.11
N SER A 164 3.09 -9.71 -20.99
CA SER A 164 2.96 -11.18 -20.84
C SER A 164 1.57 -11.73 -21.21
N ILE A 165 0.66 -10.88 -21.68
CA ILE A 165 -0.67 -11.28 -22.16
C ILE A 165 -0.64 -11.37 -23.69
N VAL A 166 -0.93 -12.56 -24.25
CA VAL A 166 -1.03 -12.75 -25.70
C VAL A 166 -2.47 -12.80 -26.18
N ASN A 167 -2.72 -12.12 -27.29
CA ASN A 167 -4.00 -12.04 -27.99
C ASN A 167 -4.10 -12.98 -29.20
N ASN A 168 -3.26 -14.01 -29.26
CA ASN A 168 -3.19 -14.99 -30.34
C ASN A 168 -2.86 -16.39 -29.80
N LEU A 169 -3.24 -17.41 -30.57
CA LEU A 169 -2.97 -18.83 -30.27
C LEU A 169 -1.68 -19.36 -30.92
N THR A 170 -0.84 -18.47 -31.46
CA THR A 170 0.42 -18.81 -32.14
C THR A 170 1.66 -18.51 -31.28
N ALA A 171 1.48 -17.94 -30.09
CA ALA A 171 2.55 -17.71 -29.13
C ALA A 171 3.11 -19.04 -28.59
N THR A 172 4.40 -19.28 -28.84
CA THR A 172 5.14 -20.47 -28.40
C THR A 172 6.07 -20.21 -27.21
N ILE A 173 6.11 -18.96 -26.72
CA ILE A 173 6.99 -18.54 -25.62
C ILE A 173 6.33 -18.91 -24.28
N ALA A 174 7.03 -19.69 -23.47
CA ALA A 174 6.56 -20.10 -22.15
C ALA A 174 6.43 -18.91 -21.18
N GLY A 175 5.44 -18.95 -20.29
CA GLY A 175 5.20 -17.94 -19.25
C GLY A 175 4.22 -16.83 -19.62
N PHE A 176 3.76 -16.76 -20.88
CA PHE A 176 2.71 -15.86 -21.30
C PHE A 176 1.32 -16.47 -21.04
N VAL A 177 0.34 -15.63 -20.72
CA VAL A 177 -1.07 -16.04 -20.56
C VAL A 177 -1.89 -15.65 -21.78
N LEU A 178 -2.93 -16.43 -22.10
CA LEU A 178 -3.93 -16.02 -23.08
C LEU A 178 -4.82 -14.91 -22.52
N ASP A 179 -5.21 -13.96 -23.36
CA ASP A 179 -6.32 -13.08 -23.03
C ASP A 179 -7.67 -13.84 -22.97
N ALA A 180 -8.69 -13.20 -22.40
CA ALA A 180 -10.02 -13.79 -22.26
C ALA A 180 -10.68 -14.11 -23.60
N THR A 181 -10.29 -13.42 -24.68
CA THR A 181 -10.82 -13.64 -26.04
C THR A 181 -10.31 -14.97 -26.59
N GLN A 182 -9.01 -15.22 -26.53
CA GLN A 182 -8.39 -16.46 -27.00
C GLN A 182 -8.72 -17.65 -26.09
N GLY A 183 -8.84 -17.42 -24.78
CA GLY A 183 -9.39 -18.42 -23.85
C GLY A 183 -10.78 -18.90 -24.26
N LYS A 184 -11.65 -17.99 -24.74
CA LYS A 184 -12.98 -18.36 -25.27
C LYS A 184 -12.89 -19.13 -26.59
N VAL A 185 -12.02 -18.71 -27.52
CA VAL A 185 -11.83 -19.41 -28.81
C VAL A 185 -11.45 -20.87 -28.60
N LEU A 186 -10.47 -21.15 -27.73
CA LEU A 186 -10.10 -22.53 -27.38
C LEU A 186 -11.24 -23.31 -26.74
N GLN A 187 -12.02 -22.67 -25.85
CA GLN A 187 -13.17 -23.33 -25.22
C GLN A 187 -14.24 -23.74 -26.24
N ASP A 188 -14.50 -22.90 -27.25
CA ASP A 188 -15.45 -23.21 -28.33
C ASP A 188 -14.93 -24.35 -29.24
N GLU A 189 -13.63 -24.37 -29.54
CA GLU A 189 -12.98 -25.42 -30.35
C GLU A 189 -12.96 -26.77 -29.63
N ILE A 190 -12.57 -26.80 -28.35
CA ILE A 190 -12.62 -28.00 -27.49
C ILE A 190 -14.04 -28.58 -27.44
N SER A 191 -15.05 -27.72 -27.26
CA SER A 191 -16.46 -28.14 -27.19
C SER A 191 -16.93 -28.77 -28.51
N THR A 192 -16.44 -28.26 -29.64
CA THR A 192 -16.74 -28.81 -30.98
C THR A 192 -16.12 -30.20 -31.16
N LEU A 193 -14.86 -30.38 -30.80
CA LEU A 193 -14.15 -31.66 -30.91
C LEU A 193 -14.75 -32.74 -29.98
N GLN A 194 -15.17 -32.38 -28.77
CA GLN A 194 -15.83 -33.31 -27.86
C GLN A 194 -17.15 -33.86 -28.44
N ASN A 195 -17.96 -33.02 -29.09
CA ASN A 195 -19.18 -33.46 -29.75
C ASN A 195 -18.92 -34.46 -30.91
N TYR A 196 -17.85 -34.28 -31.67
CA TYR A 196 -17.43 -35.27 -32.69
C TYR A 196 -17.02 -36.63 -32.08
N ASN A 197 -16.34 -36.62 -30.92
CA ASN A 197 -15.99 -37.85 -30.21
C ASN A 197 -17.23 -38.59 -29.65
N TYR A 198 -18.24 -37.87 -29.15
CA TYR A 198 -19.51 -38.50 -28.73
C TYR A 198 -20.22 -39.18 -29.91
N LEU A 199 -20.27 -38.53 -31.08
CA LEU A 199 -20.92 -39.08 -32.27
C LEU A 199 -20.24 -40.35 -32.78
N THR A 200 -18.91 -40.35 -32.88
CA THR A 200 -18.13 -41.52 -33.32
C THR A 200 -18.21 -42.69 -32.34
N THR A 201 -18.19 -42.43 -31.03
CA THR A 201 -18.32 -43.46 -30.00
C THR A 201 -19.73 -44.10 -30.02
N SER A 202 -20.79 -43.31 -30.24
CA SER A 202 -22.16 -43.81 -30.37
C SER A 202 -22.36 -44.72 -31.60
N ILE A 203 -21.73 -44.35 -32.73
CA ILE A 203 -21.74 -45.15 -33.97
C ILE A 203 -20.96 -46.48 -33.81
N GLN A 204 -19.89 -46.54 -33.01
CA GLN A 204 -19.19 -47.80 -32.76
C GLN A 204 -19.90 -48.73 -31.77
N ASN A 205 -20.69 -48.18 -30.84
CA ASN A 205 -21.31 -48.98 -29.77
C ASN A 205 -22.75 -49.44 -30.08
N THR A 206 -23.32 -48.99 -31.20
CA THR A 206 -24.51 -49.61 -31.79
C THR A 206 -24.08 -50.63 -32.84
N ALA A 207 -24.12 -51.91 -32.49
CA ALA A 207 -23.79 -53.00 -33.41
C ALA A 207 -24.83 -53.09 -34.53
N ILE A 208 -24.60 -52.36 -35.62
CA ILE A 208 -25.33 -52.55 -36.88
C ILE A 208 -24.78 -53.84 -37.50
N ASP A 209 -25.51 -54.94 -37.34
CA ASP A 209 -25.13 -56.25 -37.86
C ASP A 209 -25.38 -56.32 -39.38
N VAL A 210 -24.44 -55.77 -40.15
CA VAL A 210 -24.50 -55.71 -41.62
C VAL A 210 -23.57 -56.75 -42.23
N ALA A 211 -24.13 -57.64 -43.06
CA ALA A 211 -23.34 -58.66 -43.75
C ALA A 211 -22.23 -58.02 -44.63
N THR A 212 -21.04 -58.62 -44.59
CA THR A 212 -19.84 -58.21 -45.32
C THR A 212 -20.12 -57.94 -46.80
N GLY A 213 -19.80 -56.73 -47.25
CA GLY A 213 -19.99 -56.28 -48.63
C GLY A 213 -21.20 -55.39 -48.89
N THR A 214 -22.00 -55.07 -47.86
CA THR A 214 -23.19 -54.21 -47.99
C THR A 214 -22.86 -52.74 -47.70
N THR A 215 -23.23 -51.82 -48.59
CA THR A 215 -23.19 -50.36 -48.31
C THR A 215 -24.49 -49.87 -47.70
N VAL A 216 -24.46 -49.49 -46.41
CA VAL A 216 -25.58 -48.81 -45.74
C VAL A 216 -25.58 -47.32 -46.11
N GLN A 217 -26.71 -46.81 -46.60
CA GLN A 217 -26.90 -45.39 -46.88
C GLN A 217 -27.67 -44.74 -45.72
N VAL A 218 -26.95 -44.30 -44.69
CA VAL A 218 -27.51 -43.47 -43.61
C VAL A 218 -27.79 -42.08 -44.16
N LYS A 219 -29.04 -41.61 -44.03
CA LYS A 219 -29.36 -40.19 -44.24
C LYS A 219 -29.38 -39.48 -42.91
N PHE A 220 -28.61 -38.41 -42.81
CA PHE A 220 -28.65 -37.46 -41.71
C PHE A 220 -29.71 -36.40 -42.02
N ASP A 221 -30.63 -36.14 -41.09
CA ASP A 221 -31.38 -34.90 -41.09
C ASP A 221 -30.56 -33.81 -40.37
N SER A 222 -30.01 -32.88 -41.15
CA SER A 222 -29.20 -31.76 -40.64
C SER A 222 -29.98 -30.76 -39.78
N ALA A 223 -31.32 -30.80 -39.77
CA ALA A 223 -32.15 -29.92 -38.96
C ALA A 223 -32.49 -30.50 -37.57
N THR A 224 -32.53 -31.84 -37.44
CA THR A 224 -32.99 -32.51 -36.21
C THR A 224 -31.99 -33.50 -35.60
N ASN A 225 -30.89 -33.83 -36.30
CA ASN A 225 -29.84 -34.72 -35.83
C ASN A 225 -30.32 -36.15 -35.43
N SER A 226 -31.37 -36.66 -36.10
CA SER A 226 -31.99 -37.95 -35.80
C SER A 226 -31.96 -38.96 -36.96
N PHE A 227 -32.14 -40.25 -36.64
CA PHE A 227 -32.13 -41.37 -37.59
C PHE A 227 -33.53 -41.74 -38.09
N VAL A 228 -33.63 -42.29 -39.31
CA VAL A 228 -34.87 -42.79 -39.92
C VAL A 228 -34.78 -44.32 -40.12
N ASP A 229 -35.85 -45.03 -39.73
CA ASP A 229 -35.92 -46.49 -39.55
C ASP A 229 -36.27 -47.30 -40.83
N ILE A 230 -36.02 -48.62 -40.86
CA ILE A 230 -36.16 -49.50 -42.05
C ILE A 230 -36.87 -50.84 -41.74
N SER A 231 -38.09 -51.03 -42.29
CA SER A 231 -38.78 -52.34 -42.44
C SER A 231 -39.94 -52.25 -43.47
N ASN A 232 -40.61 -53.30 -43.98
CA ASN A 232 -40.45 -54.76 -43.82
C ASN A 232 -41.02 -55.57 -45.03
N SER A 233 -40.44 -56.75 -45.31
CA SER A 233 -40.95 -57.92 -46.09
C SER A 233 -41.52 -57.81 -47.53
N THR A 234 -41.97 -56.66 -48.02
CA THR A 234 -42.29 -56.43 -49.46
C THR A 234 -41.73 -55.09 -49.90
N GLY A 235 -40.44 -55.10 -50.22
CA GLY A 235 -39.68 -53.90 -50.59
C GLY A 235 -39.95 -53.45 -52.02
N ASN A 236 -40.46 -52.23 -52.16
CA ASN A 236 -40.43 -51.50 -53.42
C ASN A 236 -39.03 -50.91 -53.64
N ILE A 237 -38.42 -51.15 -54.80
CA ILE A 237 -37.11 -50.63 -55.17
C ILE A 237 -37.26 -49.64 -56.33
N THR A 238 -36.78 -48.41 -56.12
CA THR A 238 -36.78 -47.33 -57.13
C THR A 238 -35.42 -47.22 -57.81
N PHE A 239 -35.37 -47.51 -59.10
CA PHE A 239 -34.13 -47.45 -59.89
C PHE A 239 -33.83 -46.00 -60.31
N LYS A 240 -32.74 -45.42 -59.80
CA LYS A 240 -32.38 -44.01 -60.06
C LYS A 240 -31.73 -43.75 -61.42
N GLN A 241 -31.46 -44.79 -62.23
CA GLN A 241 -30.85 -44.67 -63.56
C GLN A 241 -31.39 -45.74 -64.50
N THR A 242 -31.43 -45.45 -65.80
CA THR A 242 -31.67 -46.44 -66.85
C THR A 242 -30.47 -47.38 -67.05
N GLY A 243 -30.71 -48.56 -67.60
CA GLY A 243 -29.69 -49.56 -67.94
C GLY A 243 -30.09 -50.99 -67.61
N ILE A 244 -29.20 -51.94 -67.93
CA ILE A 244 -29.39 -53.36 -67.60
C ILE A 244 -28.81 -53.63 -66.21
N TYR A 245 -29.56 -54.35 -65.38
CA TYR A 245 -29.18 -54.74 -64.03
C TYR A 245 -29.19 -56.26 -63.92
N LEU A 246 -28.14 -56.83 -63.32
CA LEU A 246 -28.11 -58.21 -62.85
C LEU A 246 -28.64 -58.25 -61.41
N ILE A 247 -29.71 -59.01 -61.21
CA ILE A 247 -30.34 -59.25 -59.92
C ILE A 247 -29.95 -60.65 -59.48
N LEU A 248 -29.29 -60.71 -58.31
CA LEU A 248 -28.92 -61.95 -57.63
C LEU A 248 -29.78 -62.04 -56.37
N ALA A 249 -30.62 -63.07 -56.28
CA ALA A 249 -31.48 -63.31 -55.13
C ALA A 249 -31.10 -64.64 -54.48
N LYS A 250 -30.81 -64.63 -53.17
CA LYS A 250 -30.68 -65.85 -52.38
C LYS A 250 -31.92 -66.02 -51.52
N MET A 251 -32.58 -67.15 -51.63
CA MET A 251 -33.71 -67.52 -50.80
C MET A 251 -33.42 -68.78 -50.00
N SER A 252 -33.98 -68.85 -48.81
CA SER A 252 -33.95 -70.01 -47.93
C SER A 252 -35.34 -70.63 -47.91
N VAL A 253 -35.45 -71.92 -48.23
CA VAL A 253 -36.70 -72.67 -48.25
C VAL A 253 -36.76 -73.58 -47.02
N TRP A 254 -37.90 -73.58 -46.32
CA TRP A 254 -38.13 -74.22 -45.03
C TRP A 254 -39.35 -75.14 -45.15
N ASN A 255 -39.22 -76.43 -44.84
CA ASN A 255 -40.36 -77.38 -44.75
C ASN A 255 -41.26 -77.52 -46.00
N MET A 256 -40.73 -77.35 -47.22
CA MET A 256 -41.52 -77.48 -48.46
C MET A 256 -41.46 -78.89 -49.06
N LEU A 257 -42.61 -79.45 -49.47
CA LEU A 257 -42.71 -80.78 -50.09
C LEU A 257 -42.17 -80.76 -51.54
N ALA A 258 -41.67 -81.91 -52.04
CA ALA A 258 -41.23 -82.03 -53.43
C ALA A 258 -42.36 -81.83 -54.46
N GLY A 259 -41.98 -81.47 -55.68
CA GLY A 259 -42.91 -81.09 -56.76
C GLY A 259 -43.47 -79.66 -56.64
N ASN A 260 -43.24 -78.97 -55.53
CA ASN A 260 -43.55 -77.55 -55.42
C ASN A 260 -42.50 -76.69 -56.14
N VAL A 261 -42.95 -75.59 -56.72
CA VAL A 261 -42.14 -74.61 -57.44
C VAL A 261 -42.14 -73.30 -56.66
N VAL A 262 -40.95 -72.79 -56.38
CA VAL A 262 -40.76 -71.42 -55.89
C VAL A 262 -40.51 -70.49 -57.07
N THR A 263 -41.18 -69.34 -57.07
CA THR A 263 -41.02 -68.29 -58.08
C THR A 263 -40.54 -67.01 -57.40
N PHE A 264 -39.43 -66.46 -57.89
CA PHE A 264 -39.02 -65.09 -57.57
C PHE A 264 -39.66 -64.16 -58.60
N ASN A 265 -40.46 -63.20 -58.14
CA ASN A 265 -41.16 -62.26 -59.01
C ASN A 265 -40.53 -60.87 -58.89
N PHE A 266 -40.51 -60.18 -60.03
CA PHE A 266 -39.96 -58.85 -60.19
C PHE A 266 -40.79 -58.14 -61.26
N GLY A 267 -41.46 -57.05 -60.88
CA GLY A 267 -42.39 -56.37 -61.79
C GLY A 267 -43.19 -55.26 -61.12
N GLU A 268 -44.13 -54.70 -61.87
CA GLU A 268 -45.14 -53.76 -61.37
C GLU A 268 -46.38 -54.57 -60.97
N ASP A 269 -46.75 -54.46 -59.69
CA ASP A 269 -47.95 -54.98 -59.04
C ASP A 269 -48.59 -56.25 -59.68
N GLY A 270 -47.92 -57.39 -59.49
CA GLY A 270 -48.49 -58.72 -59.79
C GLY A 270 -48.60 -59.13 -61.27
N SER A 271 -48.42 -58.22 -62.23
CA SER A 271 -48.79 -58.46 -63.64
C SER A 271 -47.71 -59.14 -64.49
N THR A 272 -46.42 -58.92 -64.20
CA THR A 272 -45.29 -59.53 -64.93
C THR A 272 -44.64 -60.68 -64.13
N ARG A 273 -45.14 -61.91 -64.35
CA ARG A 273 -44.56 -63.13 -63.75
C ARG A 273 -43.36 -63.65 -64.53
N HIS A 274 -42.17 -63.14 -64.23
CA HIS A 274 -40.91 -63.67 -64.79
C HIS A 274 -40.46 -64.92 -64.02
N ILE A 275 -40.95 -66.08 -64.46
CA ILE A 275 -40.71 -67.37 -63.82
C ILE A 275 -39.22 -67.76 -63.90
N LEU A 276 -38.51 -67.73 -62.78
CA LEU A 276 -37.30 -68.52 -62.55
C LEU A 276 -37.64 -69.67 -61.60
N ALA A 277 -38.27 -70.69 -62.17
CA ALA A 277 -38.59 -71.93 -61.48
C ALA A 277 -37.35 -72.83 -61.46
N THR A 278 -37.02 -73.35 -60.28
CA THR A 278 -36.22 -74.58 -60.15
C THR A 278 -37.08 -75.61 -59.43
N PRO A 279 -37.25 -76.83 -59.99
CA PRO A 279 -37.81 -77.94 -59.24
C PRO A 279 -36.87 -78.27 -58.07
N ILE A 280 -37.41 -78.39 -56.86
CA ILE A 280 -36.61 -78.83 -55.70
C ILE A 280 -36.64 -80.36 -55.64
N ASP A 281 -35.48 -80.97 -55.80
CA ASP A 281 -35.26 -82.40 -55.59
C ASP A 281 -34.76 -82.67 -54.15
N PHE A 282 -35.07 -83.85 -53.61
CA PHE A 282 -34.93 -84.14 -52.17
C PHE A 282 -33.48 -84.40 -51.75
N ALA A 283 -32.96 -83.62 -50.79
CA ALA A 283 -31.80 -84.02 -49.97
C ALA A 283 -31.65 -83.36 -48.58
N SER A 284 -32.23 -82.17 -48.32
CA SER A 284 -32.00 -81.48 -47.04
C SER A 284 -33.16 -80.59 -46.58
N LEU A 285 -33.35 -80.52 -45.25
CA LEU A 285 -34.38 -79.72 -44.58
C LEU A 285 -34.21 -78.19 -44.76
N TYR A 286 -33.07 -77.75 -45.31
CA TYR A 286 -32.82 -76.39 -45.78
C TYR A 286 -32.11 -76.39 -47.13
N SER A 287 -32.80 -75.94 -48.17
CA SER A 287 -32.17 -75.59 -49.45
C SER A 287 -32.02 -74.08 -49.54
N LYS A 288 -30.79 -73.63 -49.82
CA LYS A 288 -30.52 -72.27 -50.29
C LYS A 288 -30.59 -72.29 -51.82
N LEU A 289 -31.47 -71.49 -52.39
CA LEU A 289 -31.58 -71.34 -53.84
C LEU A 289 -31.00 -69.98 -54.24
N ASP A 290 -30.04 -70.02 -55.15
CA ASP A 290 -29.43 -68.86 -55.78
C ASP A 290 -30.07 -68.61 -57.15
N ILE A 291 -30.75 -67.48 -57.30
CA ILE A 291 -31.45 -67.06 -58.52
C ILE A 291 -30.70 -65.87 -59.13
N GLN A 292 -30.47 -65.92 -60.45
CA GLN A 292 -29.79 -64.85 -61.18
C GLN A 292 -30.60 -64.44 -62.41
N LYS A 293 -30.89 -63.14 -62.57
CA LYS A 293 -31.64 -62.64 -63.73
C LYS A 293 -31.23 -61.24 -64.15
N LEU A 294 -31.14 -61.03 -65.46
CA LEU A 294 -30.98 -59.71 -66.08
C LEU A 294 -32.35 -59.02 -66.20
N TYR A 295 -32.41 -57.74 -65.83
CA TYR A 295 -33.58 -56.88 -65.95
C TYR A 295 -33.19 -55.54 -66.59
N ASN A 296 -33.95 -55.06 -67.56
CA ASN A 296 -33.65 -53.83 -68.29
C ASN A 296 -34.57 -52.69 -67.82
N ILE A 297 -33.99 -51.63 -67.25
CA ILE A 297 -34.71 -50.44 -66.81
C ILE A 297 -34.62 -49.38 -67.92
N THR A 298 -35.73 -49.18 -68.62
CA THR A 298 -35.84 -48.22 -69.73
C THR A 298 -36.06 -46.77 -69.26
N THR A 299 -36.60 -46.56 -68.05
CA THR A 299 -36.90 -45.24 -67.49
C THR A 299 -36.33 -45.11 -66.07
N ALA A 300 -35.66 -44.01 -65.77
CA ALA A 300 -35.18 -43.72 -64.41
C ALA A 300 -36.33 -43.21 -63.53
N GLY A 301 -36.36 -43.63 -62.27
CA GLY A 301 -37.46 -43.37 -61.33
C GLY A 301 -38.52 -44.47 -61.27
N THR A 302 -38.47 -45.45 -62.18
CA THR A 302 -39.34 -46.64 -62.11
C THR A 302 -39.16 -47.36 -60.77
N THR A 303 -40.29 -47.63 -60.12
CA THR A 303 -40.36 -48.35 -58.83
C THR A 303 -41.03 -49.69 -59.06
N THR A 304 -40.39 -50.75 -58.62
CA THR A 304 -40.84 -52.13 -58.85
C THR A 304 -40.81 -52.89 -57.53
N SER A 305 -41.81 -53.75 -57.34
CA SER A 305 -41.92 -54.58 -56.14
C SER A 305 -41.11 -55.86 -56.32
N ILE A 306 -40.58 -56.39 -55.21
CA ILE A 306 -39.93 -57.71 -55.19
C ILE A 306 -40.66 -58.60 -54.20
N TRP A 307 -41.08 -59.78 -54.66
CA TRP A 307 -41.79 -60.74 -53.83
C TRP A 307 -41.56 -62.19 -54.30
N THR A 308 -41.53 -63.11 -53.35
CA THR A 308 -41.54 -64.55 -53.62
C THR A 308 -42.97 -65.09 -53.62
N SER A 309 -43.25 -66.07 -54.47
CA SER A 309 -44.47 -66.88 -54.43
C SER A 309 -44.15 -68.36 -54.61
N ASN A 310 -45.03 -69.23 -54.14
CA ASN A 310 -44.98 -70.67 -54.36
C ASN A 310 -46.35 -71.15 -54.89
N ASN A 311 -46.40 -72.36 -55.46
CA ASN A 311 -47.64 -73.00 -55.93
C ASN A 311 -48.38 -73.79 -54.84
N SER A 312 -47.92 -73.74 -53.59
CA SER A 312 -48.49 -74.46 -52.45
C SER A 312 -49.39 -73.55 -51.60
N SER A 313 -50.52 -74.08 -51.15
CA SER A 313 -51.39 -73.43 -50.16
C SER A 313 -50.87 -73.56 -48.72
N ALA A 314 -49.76 -74.30 -48.49
CA ALA A 314 -49.10 -74.34 -47.20
C ALA A 314 -48.38 -73.01 -46.90
N THR A 315 -48.40 -72.62 -45.62
CA THR A 315 -47.87 -71.36 -45.09
C THR A 315 -46.48 -71.01 -45.60
N LYS A 316 -46.25 -69.72 -45.91
CA LYS A 316 -45.06 -69.13 -46.55
C LYS A 316 -43.74 -69.82 -46.15
N SER A 317 -43.36 -70.82 -46.94
CA SER A 317 -42.22 -71.71 -46.69
C SER A 317 -40.91 -71.20 -47.31
N VAL A 318 -40.85 -69.92 -47.69
CA VAL A 318 -39.78 -69.30 -48.47
C VAL A 318 -39.47 -67.92 -47.89
N HIS A 319 -38.22 -67.72 -47.48
CA HIS A 319 -37.71 -66.43 -47.02
C HIS A 319 -36.63 -65.93 -47.97
N LEU A 320 -36.78 -64.69 -48.45
CA LEU A 320 -35.76 -64.00 -49.23
C LEU A 320 -34.69 -63.47 -48.28
N SER A 321 -33.52 -64.12 -48.25
CA SER A 321 -32.45 -63.78 -47.30
C SER A 321 -31.59 -62.60 -47.77
N THR A 322 -31.27 -62.53 -49.06
CA THR A 322 -30.46 -61.43 -49.61
C THR A 322 -30.86 -61.14 -51.06
N ILE A 323 -30.89 -59.86 -51.42
CA ILE A 323 -30.98 -59.40 -52.81
C ILE A 323 -29.73 -58.55 -53.07
N THR A 324 -29.04 -58.80 -54.18
CA THR A 324 -27.97 -57.95 -54.69
C THR A 324 -28.36 -57.48 -56.08
N ILE A 325 -28.27 -56.18 -56.32
CA ILE A 325 -28.61 -55.54 -57.59
C ILE A 325 -27.36 -54.86 -58.12
N ILE A 326 -26.89 -55.31 -59.28
CA ILE A 326 -25.65 -54.86 -59.90
C ILE A 326 -26.02 -54.21 -61.23
N LYS A 327 -25.76 -52.91 -61.39
CA LYS A 327 -25.85 -52.28 -62.72
C LYS A 327 -24.72 -52.80 -63.60
N LEU A 328 -25.06 -53.36 -64.75
CA LEU A 328 -24.06 -53.72 -65.76
C LEU A 328 -23.66 -52.45 -66.53
N LYS A 329 -22.40 -52.39 -66.93
CA LYS A 329 -21.84 -51.28 -67.73
C LYS A 329 -22.29 -51.37 -69.17
#